data_AF-A0A519S4F3-F1
#
_entry.id   AF-A0A519S4F3-F1
#
_cell.length_a   1.000
_cell.length_b   1.000
_cell.length_c   1.000
_cell.angle_alpha   90.00
_cell.angle_beta   90.00
_cell.angle_gamma   90.00
#
_symmetry.space_group_name_H-M   'P 1'
#
loop_
_entity.id
_entity.type
_entity.pdbx_description
1 polymer ?
#
loop_
_entity_poly.entity_id
_entity_poly.type
_entity_poly.pdbx_seq_one_letter_code
_entity_poly.pdbx_strand_id
1 'polypeptide(L)'
;MFKSWIQTTTLITFTTLCMSLVANAQTQTNGSQSNNIFTAVPFLLITPDARAGSMGNAGVAVEGDANSSSINASKLAYLTQDYGFAISYSPWLKNLVPDINLSYLSGYYKLDDRNTIGASMRYFSLGNLSIIDENQQDLGSFSPSEFAVDASFVRKFGEEFALGTTLRYVRSNLSSGLFGSTQQNSAGQAVAVDVSGIFKTKTQFLNTDAILSLGGNISNIGTKMSYSNGGTNYFLPTNLKLGGATTFELDALSEFTIALDFNKLLVPTQPIYDI
;
A
#
# COMPACT_ATOMS: atom_id res chain seq x y z
N MET A 1 -43.80 51.36 10.11
CA MET A 1 -42.62 51.67 10.94
C MET A 1 -42.14 50.36 11.54
N PHE A 2 -40.98 49.88 11.07
CA PHE A 2 -40.17 48.75 11.58
C PHE A 2 -40.78 47.32 11.51
N LYS A 3 -40.32 46.50 10.55
CA LYS A 3 -39.24 45.46 10.68
C LYS A 3 -39.76 44.21 11.40
N SER A 4 -39.55 42.97 10.98
CA SER A 4 -38.58 42.39 10.04
C SER A 4 -38.85 40.89 10.00
N TRP A 5 -38.87 40.30 8.81
CA TRP A 5 -38.32 38.98 8.48
C TRP A 5 -38.22 37.93 9.60
N ILE A 6 -39.10 36.94 9.54
CA ILE A 6 -38.77 35.58 10.00
C ILE A 6 -38.75 34.72 8.74
N GLN A 7 -37.54 34.50 8.25
CA GLN A 7 -37.27 33.56 7.18
C GLN A 7 -37.60 32.15 7.67
N THR A 8 -38.32 31.44 6.82
CA THR A 8 -38.52 29.99 6.84
C THR A 8 -37.17 29.29 6.69
N THR A 9 -36.54 28.95 7.81
CA THR A 9 -35.36 28.10 7.85
C THR A 9 -35.81 26.64 7.82
N THR A 10 -35.95 26.08 6.63
CA THR A 10 -36.18 24.64 6.44
C THR A 10 -34.87 23.90 6.73
N LEU A 11 -34.74 23.40 7.96
CA LEU A 11 -33.62 22.58 8.40
C LEU A 11 -33.77 21.15 7.83
N ILE A 12 -33.07 20.85 6.74
CA ILE A 12 -32.99 19.48 6.20
C ILE A 12 -31.95 18.72 7.04
N THR A 13 -32.41 18.04 8.07
CA THR A 13 -31.61 17.05 8.82
C THR A 13 -31.45 15.79 7.97
N PHE A 14 -30.24 15.57 7.45
CA PHE A 14 -29.84 14.33 6.78
C PHE A 14 -29.44 13.33 7.88
N THR A 15 -30.40 12.54 8.36
CA THR A 15 -30.14 11.45 9.32
C THR A 15 -29.51 10.28 8.58
N THR A 16 -28.18 10.21 8.58
CA THR A 16 -27.42 9.05 8.10
C THR A 16 -27.67 7.87 9.05
N LEU A 17 -28.45 6.89 8.60
CA LEU A 17 -28.68 5.64 9.30
C LEU A 17 -27.38 4.81 9.27
N CYS A 18 -26.49 5.00 10.25
CA CYS A 18 -25.40 4.08 10.51
C CYS A 18 -25.98 2.77 11.07
N MET A 19 -26.35 1.84 10.18
CA MET A 19 -26.50 0.43 10.56
C MET A 19 -25.11 -0.11 10.90
N SER A 20 -24.82 -0.20 12.19
CA SER A 20 -23.69 -0.96 12.71
C SER A 20 -23.96 -2.46 12.48
N LEU A 21 -23.48 -2.98 11.35
CA LEU A 21 -23.32 -4.41 11.13
C LEU A 21 -22.23 -4.92 12.07
N VAL A 22 -22.62 -5.42 13.23
CA VAL A 22 -21.75 -6.25 14.06
C VAL A 22 -21.64 -7.61 13.37
N ALA A 23 -20.69 -7.74 12.45
CA ALA A 23 -20.33 -9.02 11.88
C ALA A 23 -19.48 -9.79 12.91
N ASN A 24 -20.04 -10.87 13.46
CA ASN A 24 -19.28 -11.85 14.24
C ASN A 24 -18.21 -12.46 13.33
N ALA A 25 -16.94 -12.15 13.60
CA ALA A 25 -15.81 -12.35 12.70
C ALA A 25 -15.24 -13.79 12.64
N GLN A 26 -16.02 -14.85 12.91
CA GLN A 26 -15.45 -16.20 13.05
C GLN A 26 -16.14 -17.32 12.27
N THR A 27 -17.14 -17.02 11.43
CA THR A 27 -17.69 -18.01 10.49
C THR A 27 -18.06 -17.34 9.17
N GLN A 28 -17.38 -17.75 8.10
CA GLN A 28 -17.79 -17.39 6.74
C GLN A 28 -19.16 -18.01 6.47
N THR A 29 -20.14 -17.22 6.02
CA THR A 29 -21.52 -17.65 5.76
C THR A 29 -21.65 -18.72 4.68
N ASN A 30 -20.56 -19.10 4.02
CA ASN A 30 -20.50 -20.13 2.99
C ASN A 30 -19.95 -21.49 3.48
N GLY A 31 -19.69 -21.67 4.78
CA GLY A 31 -19.17 -22.94 5.32
C GLY A 31 -17.69 -23.23 4.98
N SER A 32 -16.95 -22.25 4.46
CA SER A 32 -15.51 -22.38 4.25
C SER A 32 -14.72 -22.26 5.56
N GLN A 33 -13.67 -23.07 5.70
CA GLN A 33 -12.70 -22.93 6.78
C GLN A 33 -11.78 -21.73 6.52
N SER A 34 -11.39 -21.01 7.58
CA SER A 34 -10.42 -19.93 7.47
C SER A 34 -9.08 -20.50 6.99
N ASN A 35 -8.68 -20.16 5.77
CA ASN A 35 -7.36 -20.51 5.25
C ASN A 35 -6.44 -19.31 5.40
N ASN A 36 -5.52 -19.39 6.37
CA ASN A 36 -4.61 -18.30 6.67
C ASN A 36 -3.45 -18.31 5.66
N ILE A 37 -3.22 -17.17 5.02
CA ILE A 37 -2.12 -17.02 4.06
C ILE A 37 -0.90 -16.49 4.82
N PHE A 38 0.18 -17.27 4.82
CA PHE A 38 1.45 -16.88 5.44
C PHE A 38 2.41 -16.33 4.39
N THR A 39 2.87 -15.10 4.59
CA THR A 39 3.84 -14.43 3.72
C THR A 39 5.00 -13.88 4.55
N ALA A 40 6.19 -13.81 3.96
CA ALA A 40 7.26 -13.00 4.51
C ALA A 40 6.92 -11.51 4.30
N VAL A 41 7.52 -10.64 5.13
CA VAL A 41 7.54 -9.19 4.93
C VAL A 41 6.17 -8.55 4.62
N PRO A 42 5.13 -8.77 5.46
CA PRO A 42 3.80 -8.21 5.23
C PRO A 42 3.78 -6.67 5.22
N PHE A 43 4.83 -6.01 5.73
CA PHE A 43 4.99 -4.55 5.69
C PHE A 43 4.95 -3.97 4.27
N LEU A 44 5.25 -4.77 3.23
CA LEU A 44 5.13 -4.36 1.83
C LEU A 44 3.69 -4.06 1.40
N LEU A 45 2.69 -4.63 2.09
CA LEU A 45 1.28 -4.41 1.82
C LEU A 45 0.72 -3.17 2.52
N ILE A 46 1.48 -2.56 3.44
CA ILE A 46 1.04 -1.36 4.15
C ILE A 46 1.25 -0.15 3.24
N THR A 47 0.15 0.51 2.88
CA THR A 47 0.19 1.78 2.16
C THR A 47 0.87 2.85 3.03
N PRO A 48 2.01 3.41 2.60
CA PRO A 48 2.72 4.40 3.41
C PRO A 48 2.14 5.81 3.27
N ASP A 49 1.43 6.07 2.18
CA ASP A 49 0.90 7.38 1.81
C ASP A 49 -0.41 7.70 2.53
N ALA A 50 -0.53 8.94 3.02
CA ALA A 50 -1.72 9.42 3.71
C ALA A 50 -2.92 9.57 2.76
N ARG A 51 -2.71 10.05 1.52
CA ARG A 51 -3.80 10.29 0.57
C ARG A 51 -4.50 8.99 0.21
N ALA A 52 -3.75 7.98 -0.23
CA ALA A 52 -4.30 6.66 -0.52
C ALA A 52 -4.78 5.94 0.75
N GLY A 53 -4.09 6.09 1.88
CA GLY A 53 -4.54 5.55 3.17
C GLY A 53 -5.93 6.07 3.57
N SER A 54 -6.18 7.37 3.40
CA SER A 54 -7.49 8.00 3.66
C SER A 54 -8.58 7.59 2.67
N MET A 55 -8.22 7.18 1.45
CA MET A 55 -9.15 6.63 0.45
C MET A 55 -9.40 5.13 0.63
N GLY A 56 -9.13 4.57 1.81
CA GLY A 56 -9.31 3.13 2.06
C GLY A 56 -8.35 2.26 1.25
N ASN A 57 -7.16 2.76 0.95
CA ASN A 57 -6.16 2.16 0.07
C ASN A 57 -6.59 2.02 -1.41
N ALA A 58 -7.65 2.73 -1.82
CA ALA A 58 -7.96 2.92 -3.23
C ALA A 58 -6.97 3.94 -3.81
N GLY A 59 -6.31 3.59 -4.92
CA GLY A 59 -5.28 4.45 -5.47
C GLY A 59 -4.58 3.94 -6.73
N VAL A 60 -5.00 2.79 -7.29
CA VAL A 60 -4.35 2.23 -8.49
C VAL A 60 -4.60 3.05 -9.75
N ALA A 61 -5.77 3.68 -9.85
CA ALA A 61 -6.22 4.42 -11.03
C ALA A 61 -6.44 5.92 -10.79
N VAL A 62 -6.29 6.40 -9.55
CA VAL A 62 -6.41 7.82 -9.22
C VAL A 62 -5.25 8.62 -9.82
N GLU A 63 -5.34 9.94 -9.83
CA GLU A 63 -4.24 10.79 -10.26
C GLU A 63 -2.96 10.53 -9.44
N GLY A 64 -1.81 10.55 -10.11
CA GLY A 64 -0.51 10.34 -9.48
C GLY A 64 -0.06 11.50 -8.61
N ASP A 65 0.81 11.18 -7.66
CA ASP A 65 1.68 12.11 -6.93
C ASP A 65 3.07 11.47 -6.75
N ALA A 66 3.96 12.10 -5.98
CA ALA A 66 5.29 11.57 -5.71
C ALA A 66 5.28 10.19 -5.01
N ASN A 67 4.22 9.86 -4.26
CA ASN A 67 4.05 8.58 -3.57
C ASN A 67 3.49 7.47 -4.47
N SER A 68 3.18 7.75 -5.74
CA SER A 68 2.56 6.80 -6.67
C SER A 68 3.23 5.43 -6.72
N SER A 69 4.57 5.38 -6.62
CA SER A 69 5.35 4.15 -6.66
C SER A 69 4.94 3.12 -5.59
N SER A 70 4.32 3.54 -4.48
CA SER A 70 3.87 2.62 -3.44
C SER A 70 2.67 1.76 -3.84
N ILE A 71 1.86 2.21 -4.81
CA ILE A 71 0.62 1.53 -5.25
C ILE A 71 0.65 1.21 -6.75
N ASN A 72 1.02 2.18 -7.59
CA ASN A 72 1.09 2.03 -9.04
C ASN A 72 2.10 3.04 -9.62
N ALA A 73 3.29 2.56 -9.97
CA ALA A 73 4.35 3.40 -10.53
C ALA A 73 3.97 4.05 -11.87
N SER A 74 3.13 3.41 -12.69
CA SER A 74 2.73 3.95 -14.00
C SER A 74 2.02 5.32 -13.93
N LYS A 75 1.46 5.69 -12.76
CA LYS A 75 0.89 7.02 -12.52
C LYS A 75 1.92 8.15 -12.62
N LEU A 76 3.20 7.87 -12.38
CA LEU A 76 4.28 8.85 -12.51
C LEU A 76 4.41 9.43 -13.92
N ALA A 77 3.97 8.68 -14.95
CA ALA A 77 4.02 9.10 -16.35
C ALA A 77 3.24 10.40 -16.66
N TYR A 78 2.24 10.71 -15.84
CA TYR A 78 1.30 11.81 -16.06
C TYR A 78 1.51 12.98 -15.11
N LEU A 79 2.59 12.97 -14.31
CA LEU A 79 2.94 14.09 -13.46
C LEU A 79 3.39 15.29 -14.31
N THR A 80 2.96 16.48 -13.90
CA THR A 80 3.21 17.71 -14.65
C THR A 80 4.62 18.24 -14.41
N GLN A 81 5.11 18.16 -13.17
CA GLN A 81 6.45 18.60 -12.77
C GLN A 81 7.52 17.61 -13.21
N ASP A 82 8.71 18.11 -13.53
CA ASP A 82 9.85 17.30 -13.98
C ASP A 82 10.46 16.45 -12.88
N TYR A 83 10.29 16.85 -11.63
CA TYR A 83 10.76 16.11 -10.47
C TYR A 83 9.89 16.39 -9.26
N GLY A 84 9.93 15.48 -8.30
CA GLY A 84 9.28 15.65 -7.01
C GLY A 84 9.75 14.62 -6.01
N PHE A 85 9.55 14.92 -4.74
CA PHE A 85 9.85 14.02 -3.63
C PHE A 85 8.74 14.09 -2.59
N ALA A 86 8.56 13.00 -1.85
CA ALA A 86 7.64 12.96 -0.73
C ALA A 86 8.23 12.12 0.41
N ILE A 87 7.84 12.48 1.62
CA ILE A 87 8.18 11.77 2.85
C ILE A 87 6.87 11.49 3.57
N SER A 88 6.70 10.27 4.04
CA SER A 88 5.52 9.84 4.79
C SER A 88 5.95 9.05 6.03
N TYR A 89 5.25 9.29 7.14
CA TYR A 89 5.52 8.64 8.42
C TYR A 89 4.20 8.20 9.05
N SER A 90 4.09 6.90 9.27
CA SER A 90 2.88 6.24 9.74
C SER A 90 3.19 5.44 10.99
N PRO A 91 2.87 5.98 12.18
CA PRO A 91 2.99 5.24 13.42
C PRO A 91 1.99 4.09 13.47
N TRP A 92 2.41 2.93 13.95
CA TRP A 92 1.61 1.71 13.91
C TRP A 92 1.22 1.28 15.32
N LEU A 93 -0.08 1.23 15.60
CA LEU A 93 -0.63 0.81 16.91
C LEU A 93 0.04 1.49 18.12
N LYS A 94 0.18 2.82 18.08
CA LYS A 94 0.79 3.62 19.16
C LYS A 94 0.26 3.30 20.57
N ASN A 95 -1.01 2.92 20.67
CA ASN A 95 -1.66 2.62 21.94
C ASN A 95 -1.28 1.25 22.52
N LEU A 96 -0.72 0.35 21.71
CA LEU A 96 -0.24 -0.96 22.16
C LEU A 96 1.28 -0.96 22.31
N VAL A 97 1.99 -0.47 21.29
CA VAL A 97 3.46 -0.43 21.28
C VAL A 97 3.88 0.91 20.68
N PRO A 98 4.45 1.84 21.48
CA PRO A 98 4.72 3.21 21.04
C PRO A 98 5.81 3.31 19.95
N ASP A 99 6.65 2.28 19.81
CA ASP A 99 7.88 2.36 19.03
C ASP A 99 7.78 1.74 17.62
N ILE A 100 6.60 1.25 17.23
CA ILE A 100 6.37 0.69 15.90
C ILE A 100 6.00 1.80 14.92
N ASN A 101 6.72 1.88 13.81
CA ASN A 101 6.46 2.90 12.79
C ASN A 101 6.87 2.43 11.39
N LEU A 102 6.23 3.04 10.39
CA LEU A 102 6.54 2.90 8.98
C LEU A 102 6.95 4.26 8.42
N SER A 103 8.16 4.34 7.89
CA SER A 103 8.66 5.50 7.16
C SER A 103 8.76 5.20 5.68
N TYR A 104 8.43 6.18 4.84
CA TYR A 104 8.52 6.06 3.39
C TYR A 104 9.08 7.34 2.78
N LEU A 105 10.09 7.18 1.94
CA LEU A 105 10.69 8.23 1.13
C LEU A 105 10.47 7.84 -0.32
N SER A 106 9.98 8.77 -1.13
CA SER A 106 9.77 8.56 -2.55
C SER A 106 10.24 9.78 -3.33
N GLY A 107 10.69 9.53 -4.56
CA GLY A 107 11.05 10.59 -5.49
C GLY A 107 10.95 10.10 -6.92
N TYR A 108 10.76 11.05 -7.83
CA TYR A 108 10.71 10.78 -9.26
C TYR A 108 11.41 11.89 -10.04
N TYR A 109 11.84 11.54 -11.25
CA TYR A 109 12.44 12.44 -12.21
C TYR A 109 12.00 12.04 -13.63
N LYS A 110 11.45 12.99 -14.38
CA LYS A 110 11.09 12.83 -15.78
C LYS A 110 12.34 13.02 -16.62
N LEU A 111 12.76 11.95 -17.29
CA LEU A 111 13.91 11.99 -18.20
C LEU A 111 13.56 12.73 -19.49
N ASP A 112 12.31 12.56 -19.94
CA ASP A 112 11.73 13.20 -21.11
C ASP A 112 10.20 13.15 -21.03
N ASP A 113 9.50 13.57 -22.09
CA ASP A 113 8.03 13.58 -22.15
C ASP A 113 7.37 12.21 -22.03
N ARG A 114 8.12 11.13 -22.21
CA ARG A 114 7.63 9.75 -22.24
C ARG A 114 8.24 8.86 -21.16
N ASN A 115 9.40 9.18 -20.62
CA ASN A 115 10.14 8.32 -19.71
C ASN A 115 10.31 8.98 -18.34
N THR A 116 9.98 8.25 -17.28
CA THR A 116 10.10 8.71 -15.89
C THR A 116 10.78 7.63 -15.08
N ILE A 117 11.74 8.03 -14.26
CA ILE A 117 12.36 7.16 -13.26
C ILE A 117 11.85 7.53 -11.87
N GLY A 118 11.73 6.53 -11.01
CA GLY A 118 11.36 6.69 -9.63
C GLY A 118 12.30 5.92 -8.72
N ALA A 119 12.44 6.38 -7.49
CA ALA A 119 13.09 5.65 -6.43
C ALA A 119 12.26 5.78 -5.15
N SER A 120 12.20 4.71 -4.37
CA SER A 120 11.61 4.80 -3.03
C SER A 120 12.29 3.90 -2.03
N MET A 121 12.18 4.28 -0.76
CA MET A 121 12.65 3.51 0.36
C MET A 121 11.53 3.41 1.39
N ARG A 122 11.23 2.19 1.82
CA ARG A 122 10.30 1.89 2.91
C ARG A 122 11.10 1.31 4.07
N TYR A 123 10.89 1.83 5.28
CA TYR A 123 11.51 1.34 6.50
C TYR A 123 10.45 1.09 7.55
N PHE A 124 10.41 -0.13 8.09
CA PHE A 124 9.47 -0.56 9.12
C PHE A 124 10.23 -0.95 10.39
N SER A 125 10.02 -0.20 11.45
CA SER A 125 10.55 -0.46 12.79
C SER A 125 9.51 -1.25 13.58
N LEU A 126 9.91 -2.38 14.16
CA LEU A 126 9.06 -3.16 15.07
C LEU A 126 9.20 -2.72 16.54
N GLY A 127 9.90 -1.61 16.79
CA GLY A 127 10.15 -1.09 18.13
C GLY A 127 11.27 -1.82 18.84
N ASN A 128 11.45 -1.51 20.13
CA ASN A 128 12.49 -2.15 20.95
C ASN A 128 11.92 -3.29 21.77
N LEU A 129 12.57 -4.46 21.73
CA LEU A 129 12.22 -5.64 22.49
C LEU A 129 13.30 -5.90 23.54
N SER A 130 12.93 -5.91 24.81
CA SER A 130 13.81 -6.39 25.88
C SER A 130 13.86 -7.91 25.86
N ILE A 131 15.07 -8.45 25.87
CA ILE A 131 15.32 -9.88 25.88
C ILE A 131 15.52 -10.29 27.33
N ILE A 132 14.64 -11.14 27.86
CA ILE A 132 14.76 -11.69 29.22
C ILE A 132 14.95 -13.20 29.16
N ASP A 133 15.75 -13.75 30.08
CA ASP A 133 15.91 -15.19 30.26
C ASP A 133 14.80 -15.79 31.15
N GLU A 134 14.80 -17.11 31.32
CA GLU A 134 13.87 -17.84 32.18
C GLU A 134 13.99 -17.46 33.68
N ASN A 135 15.10 -16.86 34.08
CA ASN A 135 15.39 -16.34 35.41
C ASN A 135 15.12 -14.82 35.53
N GLN A 136 14.44 -14.23 34.54
CA GLN A 136 14.14 -12.79 34.45
C GLN A 136 15.38 -11.88 34.40
N GLN A 137 16.55 -12.40 34.00
CA GLN A 137 17.74 -11.60 33.75
C GLN A 137 17.62 -10.91 32.40
N ASP A 138 17.96 -9.61 32.37
CA ASP A 138 18.02 -8.82 31.14
C ASP A 138 19.26 -9.22 30.33
N LEU A 139 19.04 -9.77 29.14
CA LEU A 139 20.06 -10.17 28.18
C LEU A 139 20.32 -9.07 27.13
N GLY A 140 19.71 -7.90 27.29
CA GLY A 140 19.82 -6.74 26.41
C GLY A 140 18.56 -6.49 25.59
N SER A 141 18.61 -5.46 24.74
CA SER A 141 17.50 -5.06 23.89
C SER A 141 17.80 -5.25 22.41
N PHE A 142 16.82 -5.72 21.65
CA PHE A 142 16.91 -5.86 20.20
C PHE A 142 15.78 -5.07 19.53
N SER A 143 16.12 -4.31 18.48
CA SER A 143 15.14 -3.57 17.70
C SER A 143 15.01 -4.18 16.30
N PRO A 144 13.99 -5.03 16.06
CA PRO A 144 13.78 -5.61 14.75
C PRO A 144 13.38 -4.56 13.72
N SER A 145 13.89 -4.70 12.51
CA SER A 145 13.65 -3.73 11.43
C SER A 145 13.57 -4.42 10.08
N GLU A 146 12.68 -3.93 9.23
CA GLU A 146 12.56 -4.34 7.84
C GLU A 146 12.69 -3.12 6.93
N PHE A 147 13.29 -3.30 5.75
CA PHE A 147 13.31 -2.24 4.75
C PHE A 147 13.19 -2.79 3.34
N ALA A 148 12.69 -1.94 2.45
CA ALA A 148 12.67 -2.17 1.02
C ALA A 148 13.20 -0.94 0.28
N VAL A 149 14.00 -1.18 -0.75
CA VAL A 149 14.48 -0.14 -1.67
C VAL A 149 14.02 -0.48 -3.06
N ASP A 150 13.42 0.50 -3.71
CA ASP A 150 12.73 0.36 -4.98
C ASP A 150 13.35 1.30 -6.02
N ALA A 151 13.49 0.81 -7.25
CA ALA A 151 13.82 1.60 -8.42
C ALA A 151 12.78 1.33 -9.50
N SER A 152 12.10 2.37 -9.98
CA SER A 152 11.03 2.29 -10.95
C SER A 152 11.45 2.92 -12.28
N PHE A 153 11.07 2.28 -13.38
CA PHE A 153 11.12 2.84 -14.72
C PHE A 153 9.71 2.83 -15.31
N VAL A 154 9.28 3.98 -15.81
CA VAL A 154 7.93 4.22 -16.29
C VAL A 154 7.98 4.81 -17.67
N ARG A 155 7.13 4.29 -18.57
CA ARG A 155 7.03 4.74 -19.95
C ARG A 155 5.60 5.04 -20.34
N LYS A 156 5.40 6.24 -20.87
CA LYS A 156 4.14 6.73 -21.46
C LYS A 156 4.09 6.37 -22.95
N PHE A 157 2.97 5.80 -23.36
CA PHE A 157 2.64 5.41 -24.73
C PHE A 157 1.47 6.25 -25.22
N GLY A 158 1.77 7.39 -25.83
CA GLY A 158 0.76 8.36 -26.26
C GLY A 158 0.26 9.21 -25.10
N GLU A 159 -1.01 9.61 -25.17
CA GLU A 159 -1.65 10.46 -24.15
C GLU A 159 -2.49 9.66 -23.15
N GLU A 160 -2.83 8.41 -23.49
CA GLU A 160 -3.82 7.64 -22.76
C GLU A 160 -3.22 6.48 -21.96
N PHE A 161 -2.11 5.89 -22.40
CA PHE A 161 -1.59 4.66 -21.78
C PHE A 161 -0.16 4.79 -21.26
N ALA A 162 0.13 4.21 -20.10
CA ALA A 162 1.48 4.09 -19.58
C ALA A 162 1.71 2.75 -18.86
N LEU A 163 2.96 2.29 -18.87
CA LEU A 163 3.41 1.13 -18.11
C LEU A 163 4.56 1.51 -17.20
N GLY A 164 4.66 0.82 -16.06
CA GLY A 164 5.77 0.97 -15.11
C GLY A 164 6.26 -0.38 -14.62
N THR A 165 7.57 -0.50 -14.48
CA THR A 165 8.24 -1.64 -13.85
C THR A 165 9.04 -1.15 -12.66
N THR A 166 8.97 -1.85 -11.54
CA THR A 166 9.75 -1.53 -10.34
C THR A 166 10.59 -2.73 -9.95
N LEU A 167 11.89 -2.52 -9.72
CA LEU A 167 12.76 -3.49 -9.07
C LEU A 167 12.83 -3.17 -7.58
N ARG A 168 12.70 -4.18 -6.74
CA ARG A 168 12.62 -4.06 -5.29
C ARG A 168 13.61 -5.01 -4.62
N TYR A 169 14.46 -4.47 -3.76
CA TYR A 169 15.26 -5.26 -2.81
C TYR A 169 14.64 -5.15 -1.43
N VAL A 170 14.49 -6.27 -0.74
CA VAL A 170 13.88 -6.35 0.59
C VAL A 170 14.84 -7.04 1.54
N ARG A 171 15.03 -6.44 2.73
CA ARG A 171 15.77 -7.05 3.83
C ARG A 171 14.94 -6.96 5.11
N SER A 172 14.82 -8.08 5.80
CA SER A 172 14.08 -8.18 7.05
C SER A 172 14.95 -8.80 8.13
N ASN A 173 15.11 -8.07 9.24
CA ASN A 173 15.86 -8.54 10.39
C ASN A 173 14.94 -8.63 11.61
N LEU A 174 14.42 -9.83 11.85
CA LEU A 174 13.42 -10.10 12.90
C LEU A 174 14.01 -10.76 14.15
N SER A 175 15.28 -11.17 14.14
CA SER A 175 15.89 -11.92 15.24
C SER A 175 17.25 -11.35 15.62
N SER A 176 17.51 -11.32 16.94
CA SER A 176 18.80 -10.93 17.51
C SER A 176 19.90 -11.98 17.27
N GLY A 177 19.54 -13.19 16.84
CA GLY A 177 20.48 -14.31 16.70
C GLY A 177 20.92 -14.94 18.03
N LEU A 178 20.39 -14.45 19.17
CA LEU A 178 20.82 -14.86 20.51
C LEU A 178 20.11 -16.13 21.04
N PHE A 179 19.07 -16.61 20.36
CA PHE A 179 18.31 -17.80 20.76
C PHE A 179 18.44 -18.94 19.73
N GLY A 180 19.08 -20.03 20.14
CA GLY A 180 19.08 -21.32 19.44
C GLY A 180 20.48 -21.88 19.14
N SER A 181 20.91 -22.91 19.88
CA SER A 181 22.21 -23.58 19.71
C SER A 181 22.32 -24.49 18.47
N THR A 182 21.33 -24.50 17.57
CA THR A 182 21.29 -25.44 16.42
C THR A 182 20.89 -24.83 15.08
N GLN A 183 20.32 -23.63 15.03
CA GLN A 183 19.90 -22.94 13.79
C GLN A 183 20.32 -21.47 13.85
N GLN A 184 21.30 -21.09 13.03
CA GLN A 184 21.75 -19.70 12.89
C GLN A 184 20.61 -18.86 12.29
N ASN A 185 19.95 -18.05 13.13
CA ASN A 185 19.00 -17.04 12.67
C ASN A 185 19.74 -15.96 11.88
N SER A 186 19.23 -15.58 10.72
CA SER A 186 19.84 -14.59 9.83
C SER A 186 18.78 -13.68 9.23
N ALA A 187 19.17 -12.45 8.89
CA ALA A 187 18.28 -11.52 8.21
C ALA A 187 17.84 -12.08 6.85
N GLY A 188 16.53 -12.13 6.62
CA GLY A 188 15.96 -12.54 5.36
C GLY A 188 16.20 -11.50 4.28
N GLN A 189 16.49 -11.95 3.07
CA GLN A 189 16.67 -11.10 1.90
C GLN A 189 15.86 -11.63 0.73
N ALA A 190 15.30 -10.74 -0.07
CA ALA A 190 14.58 -11.09 -1.28
C ALA A 190 14.68 -9.99 -2.32
N VAL A 191 14.51 -10.38 -3.58
CA VAL A 191 14.35 -9.45 -4.71
C VAL A 191 12.99 -9.69 -5.33
N ALA A 192 12.33 -8.61 -5.71
CA ALA A 192 11.02 -8.62 -6.34
C ALA A 192 10.94 -7.63 -7.51
N VAL A 193 9.94 -7.85 -8.36
CA VAL A 193 9.57 -7.00 -9.48
C VAL A 193 8.09 -6.66 -9.37
N ASP A 194 7.75 -5.41 -9.66
CA ASP A 194 6.37 -4.96 -9.81
C ASP A 194 6.13 -4.61 -11.30
N VAL A 195 4.96 -4.95 -11.81
CA VAL A 195 4.51 -4.58 -13.16
C VAL A 195 3.18 -3.86 -13.05
N SER A 196 3.14 -2.64 -13.59
CA SER A 196 2.01 -1.74 -13.42
C SER A 196 1.62 -1.06 -14.72
N GLY A 197 0.36 -0.69 -14.83
CA GLY A 197 -0.19 -0.02 -15.99
C GLY A 197 -1.32 0.92 -15.60
N ILE A 198 -1.51 1.95 -16.42
CA ILE A 198 -2.62 2.88 -16.29
C ILE A 198 -3.07 3.30 -17.69
N PHE A 199 -4.38 3.34 -17.87
CA PHE A 199 -5.07 3.89 -19.01
C PHE A 199 -5.92 5.06 -18.53
N LYS A 200 -5.87 6.19 -19.23
CA LYS A 200 -6.63 7.41 -18.94
C LYS A 200 -7.25 7.90 -20.24
N THR A 201 -8.52 8.31 -20.20
CA THR A 201 -9.18 8.93 -21.35
C THR A 201 -10.11 10.04 -20.88
N LYS A 202 -10.22 11.08 -21.70
CA LYS A 202 -11.15 12.19 -21.45
C LYS A 202 -12.52 11.83 -22.00
N THR A 203 -13.55 12.06 -21.21
CA THR A 203 -14.94 11.76 -21.55
C THR A 203 -15.85 12.83 -20.96
N GLN A 204 -17.13 12.82 -21.35
CA GLN A 204 -18.16 13.62 -20.68
C GLN A 204 -19.17 12.70 -20.04
N PHE A 205 -19.47 12.96 -18.76
CA PHE A 205 -20.55 12.31 -18.02
C PHE A 205 -21.48 13.38 -17.48
N LEU A 206 -22.79 13.24 -17.73
CA LEU A 206 -23.82 14.15 -17.23
C LEU A 206 -23.53 15.63 -17.58
N ASN A 207 -23.09 15.91 -18.81
CA ASN A 207 -22.67 17.24 -19.28
C ASN A 207 -21.52 17.87 -18.48
N THR A 208 -20.73 17.06 -17.76
CA THR A 208 -19.53 17.48 -17.05
C THR A 208 -18.33 16.76 -17.65
N ASP A 209 -17.24 17.50 -17.89
CA ASP A 209 -15.98 16.90 -18.34
C ASP A 209 -15.43 15.98 -17.25
N ALA A 210 -14.94 14.82 -17.66
CA ALA A 210 -14.46 13.81 -16.74
C ALA A 210 -13.27 13.03 -17.32
N ILE A 211 -12.38 12.60 -16.43
CA ILE A 211 -11.27 11.71 -16.76
C ILE A 211 -11.63 10.33 -16.24
N LEU A 212 -11.83 9.38 -17.16
CA LEU A 212 -11.96 7.97 -16.83
C LEU A 212 -10.57 7.33 -16.84
N SER A 213 -10.22 6.66 -15.74
CA SER A 213 -8.93 5.99 -15.58
C SER A 213 -9.14 4.54 -15.16
N LEU A 214 -8.35 3.64 -15.75
CA LEU A 214 -8.25 2.23 -15.38
C LEU A 214 -6.80 1.94 -15.00
N GLY A 215 -6.59 1.23 -13.90
CA GLY A 215 -5.27 0.96 -13.36
C GLY A 215 -5.11 -0.50 -12.98
N GLY A 216 -3.88 -1.00 -13.14
CA GLY A 216 -3.51 -2.33 -12.69
C GLY A 216 -2.08 -2.36 -12.17
N ASN A 217 -1.84 -3.16 -11.13
CA ASN A 217 -0.52 -3.44 -10.61
C ASN A 217 -0.43 -4.88 -10.11
N ILE A 218 0.60 -5.59 -10.51
CA ILE A 218 1.03 -6.84 -9.91
C ILE A 218 2.34 -6.54 -9.18
N SER A 219 2.27 -6.54 -7.86
CA SER A 219 3.37 -6.17 -6.97
C SER A 219 4.01 -7.38 -6.30
N ASN A 220 5.26 -7.23 -5.88
CA ASN A 220 6.06 -8.16 -5.09
C ASN A 220 6.30 -9.53 -5.75
N ILE A 221 6.35 -9.59 -7.09
CA ILE A 221 6.69 -10.83 -7.80
C ILE A 221 8.18 -11.11 -7.59
N GLY A 222 8.53 -12.07 -6.73
CA GLY A 222 9.93 -12.24 -6.34
C GLY A 222 10.31 -13.58 -5.75
N THR A 223 11.55 -13.65 -5.29
CA THR A 223 12.13 -14.83 -4.64
C THR A 223 11.45 -15.08 -3.29
N LYS A 224 11.45 -16.33 -2.83
CA LYS A 224 11.08 -16.63 -1.44
C LYS A 224 12.13 -16.07 -0.46
N MET A 225 11.73 -15.85 0.78
CA MET A 225 12.61 -15.39 1.86
C MET A 225 12.71 -16.47 2.95
N SER A 226 13.92 -16.67 3.49
CA SER A 226 14.18 -17.49 4.67
C SER A 226 14.83 -16.64 5.76
N TYR A 227 14.54 -16.96 7.02
CA TYR A 227 15.14 -16.32 8.21
C TYR A 227 16.18 -17.21 8.91
N SER A 228 16.45 -18.41 8.38
CA SER A 228 17.50 -19.29 8.89
C SER A 228 18.15 -20.11 7.79
N ASN A 229 19.37 -20.59 8.05
CA ASN A 229 20.11 -21.40 7.09
C ASN A 229 19.47 -22.80 6.97
N GLY A 230 18.91 -23.11 5.79
CA GLY A 230 18.14 -24.34 5.57
C GLY A 230 16.73 -24.34 6.19
N GLY A 231 16.22 -23.18 6.61
CA GLY A 231 14.87 -23.01 7.16
C GLY A 231 13.75 -23.00 6.12
N THR A 232 12.52 -22.83 6.61
CA THR A 232 11.32 -22.71 5.77
C THR A 232 11.38 -21.45 4.90
N ASN A 233 11.15 -21.62 3.61
CA ASN A 233 11.07 -20.52 2.66
C ASN A 233 9.64 -19.99 2.55
N TYR A 234 9.44 -18.71 2.84
CA TYR A 234 8.15 -18.04 2.78
C TYR A 234 8.01 -17.24 1.48
N PHE A 235 6.82 -17.23 0.90
CA PHE A 235 6.51 -16.42 -0.27
C PHE A 235 6.46 -14.93 0.10
N LEU A 236 6.89 -14.06 -0.81
CA LEU A 236 6.58 -12.64 -0.73
C LEU A 236 5.07 -12.42 -0.93
N PRO A 237 4.52 -11.29 -0.44
CA PRO A 237 3.11 -10.99 -0.55
C PRO A 237 2.81 -10.44 -1.95
N THR A 238 2.93 -11.32 -2.96
CA THR A 238 2.58 -10.99 -4.35
C THR A 238 1.12 -10.57 -4.39
N ASN A 239 0.83 -9.36 -4.87
CA ASN A 239 -0.52 -8.81 -4.83
C ASN A 239 -0.92 -8.23 -6.17
N LEU A 240 -2.09 -8.66 -6.66
CA LEU A 240 -2.78 -8.07 -7.79
C LEU A 240 -3.75 -7.00 -7.29
N LYS A 241 -3.56 -5.77 -7.76
CA LYS A 241 -4.49 -4.65 -7.57
C LYS A 241 -5.00 -4.20 -8.94
N LEU A 242 -6.31 -4.16 -9.11
CA LEU A 242 -6.99 -3.67 -10.32
C LEU A 242 -8.06 -2.68 -9.90
N GLY A 243 -8.26 -1.62 -10.66
CA GLY A 243 -9.24 -0.62 -10.27
C GLY A 243 -9.54 0.39 -11.36
N GLY A 244 -10.56 1.19 -11.09
CA GLY A 244 -10.98 2.29 -11.94
C GLY A 244 -11.21 3.53 -11.10
N ALA A 245 -11.03 4.70 -11.71
CA ALA A 245 -11.37 5.98 -11.13
C ALA A 245 -12.01 6.88 -12.17
N THR A 246 -13.00 7.66 -11.75
CA THR A 246 -13.60 8.73 -12.55
C THR A 246 -13.39 10.03 -11.80
N THR A 247 -12.72 10.99 -12.43
CA THR A 247 -12.50 12.34 -11.92
C THR A 247 -13.41 13.28 -12.68
N PHE A 248 -14.34 13.95 -11.98
CA PHE A 248 -15.24 14.96 -12.54
C PHE A 248 -14.61 16.35 -12.38
N GLU A 249 -14.47 17.07 -13.48
CA GLU A 249 -13.95 18.44 -13.53
C GLU A 249 -15.15 19.40 -13.41
N LEU A 250 -15.45 19.88 -12.19
CA LEU A 250 -16.63 20.70 -11.93
C LEU A 250 -16.43 22.15 -12.36
N ASP A 251 -15.24 22.67 -12.08
CA ASP A 251 -14.75 23.98 -12.50
C ASP A 251 -13.22 23.94 -12.64
N ALA A 252 -12.58 25.08 -12.91
CA ALA A 252 -11.13 25.15 -13.14
C ALA A 252 -10.25 24.84 -11.90
N LEU A 253 -10.83 24.74 -10.70
CA LEU A 253 -10.10 24.53 -9.44
C LEU A 253 -10.66 23.38 -8.59
N SER A 254 -11.81 22.83 -8.96
CA SER A 254 -12.56 21.87 -8.18
C SER A 254 -12.76 20.59 -8.97
N GLU A 255 -12.17 19.51 -8.45
CA GLU A 255 -12.30 18.18 -8.99
C GLU A 255 -12.87 17.23 -7.93
N PHE A 256 -13.68 16.27 -8.37
CA PHE A 256 -14.22 15.23 -7.53
C PHE A 256 -13.92 13.85 -8.11
N THR A 257 -13.26 12.99 -7.34
CA THR A 257 -12.88 11.64 -7.80
C THR A 257 -13.64 10.55 -7.07
N ILE A 258 -14.19 9.60 -7.83
CA ILE A 258 -14.67 8.32 -7.32
C ILE A 258 -13.70 7.23 -7.76
N ALA A 259 -13.23 6.39 -6.85
CA ALA A 259 -12.31 5.29 -7.14
C ALA A 259 -12.79 3.97 -6.54
N LEU A 260 -12.51 2.88 -7.24
CA LEU A 260 -12.79 1.52 -6.80
C LEU A 260 -11.61 0.61 -7.14
N ASP A 261 -11.05 -0.03 -6.12
CA ASP A 261 -9.93 -0.95 -6.25
C ASP A 261 -10.29 -2.34 -5.72
N PHE A 262 -9.95 -3.37 -6.49
CA PHE A 262 -9.98 -4.77 -6.11
C PHE A 262 -8.56 -5.25 -5.84
N ASN A 263 -8.37 -5.98 -4.74
CA ASN A 263 -7.07 -6.52 -4.33
C ASN A 263 -7.18 -8.02 -4.15
N LYS A 264 -6.20 -8.76 -4.67
CA LYS A 264 -6.10 -10.20 -4.52
C LYS A 264 -4.65 -10.60 -4.28
N LEU A 265 -4.41 -11.24 -3.13
CA LEU A 265 -3.12 -11.84 -2.82
C LEU A 265 -2.91 -13.09 -3.70
N LEU A 266 -1.83 -13.09 -4.46
CA LEU A 266 -1.42 -14.15 -5.39
C LEU A 266 -0.42 -15.08 -4.73
N VAL A 267 -0.74 -15.56 -3.53
CA VAL A 267 0.10 -16.45 -2.74
C VAL A 267 -0.67 -17.76 -2.50
N PRO A 268 0.01 -18.93 -2.61
CA PRO A 268 -0.64 -20.21 -2.36
C PRO A 268 -1.22 -20.29 -0.94
N THR A 269 -2.45 -20.80 -0.85
CA THR A 269 -3.07 -21.16 0.41
C THR A 269 -2.45 -22.46 0.96
N GLN A 270 -2.57 -22.71 2.26
CA GLN A 270 -2.06 -23.95 2.83
C GLN A 270 -2.83 -25.17 2.25
N PRO A 271 -2.12 -26.26 1.87
CA PRO A 271 -2.77 -27.46 1.41
C PRO A 271 -3.61 -28.08 2.53
N ILE A 272 -4.84 -28.47 2.21
CA ILE A 272 -5.67 -29.29 3.09
C ILE A 272 -5.22 -30.73 2.87
N TYR A 273 -4.63 -31.34 3.89
CA TYR A 273 -4.32 -32.76 3.88
C TYR A 273 -5.55 -33.52 4.36
N ASP A 274 -6.01 -34.48 3.56
CA ASP A 274 -7.03 -35.43 4.01
C ASP A 274 -6.39 -36.33 5.08
N ILE A 275 -7.08 -36.50 6.21
CA ILE A 275 -6.61 -37.27 7.38
C ILE A 275 -7.08 -38.73 7.30
#